data_AF-A0A5C4L7W0-F1
#
_entry.id   AF-A0A5C4L7W0-F1
#
_cell.length_a   1.000
_cell.length_b   1.000
_cell.length_c   1.000
_cell.angle_alpha   90.00
_cell.angle_beta   90.00
_cell.angle_gamma   90.00
#
_symmetry.space_group_name_H-M   'P 1'
#
loop_
_entity.id
_entity.type
_entity.pdbx_description
1 polymer ?
#
loop_
_entity_poly.entity_id
_entity_poly.type
_entity_poly.pdbx_seq_one_letter_code
_entity_poly.pdbx_strand_id
1 'polypeptide(L)'
;MPRYRFSLVVNDRCVESGIGIELANESAALAQAWHIGKVLLSFPGRCDAWRKGVLIIDAEDGKASFALSMADIAGGGLGAGLH
;
A
#
# COMPACT_ATOMS: atom_id res chain seq x y z
N MET A 1 -2.58 -13.91 -14.69
CA MET A 1 -1.44 -13.43 -13.87
C MET A 1 -1.91 -13.34 -12.42
N PRO A 2 -1.04 -13.32 -11.37
CA PRO A 2 -1.53 -13.15 -10.01
C PRO A 2 -2.27 -11.81 -9.86
N ARG A 3 -3.37 -11.83 -9.10
CA ARG A 3 -4.23 -10.67 -8.88
C ARG A 3 -3.99 -10.15 -7.47
N TYR A 4 -3.71 -8.85 -7.36
CA TYR A 4 -3.39 -8.20 -6.09
C TYR A 4 -4.39 -7.09 -5.78
N ARG A 5 -4.81 -7.02 -4.53
CA ARG A 5 -5.69 -6.00 -3.97
C ARG A 5 -4.90 -5.08 -3.06
N PHE A 6 -5.21 -3.78 -3.12
CA PHE A 6 -4.56 -2.76 -2.32
C PHE A 6 -5.60 -2.10 -1.41
N SER A 7 -5.33 -2.03 -0.11
CA SER A 7 -6.24 -1.46 0.88
C SER A 7 -5.51 -0.47 1.77
N LEU A 8 -6.05 0.73 1.95
CA LEU A 8 -5.52 1.72 2.88
C LEU A 8 -6.20 1.57 4.23
N VAL A 9 -5.43 1.28 5.27
CA VAL A 9 -5.88 1.23 6.67
C VAL A 9 -5.36 2.45 7.42
N VAL A 10 -6.24 3.15 8.12
CA VAL A 10 -5.91 4.29 8.98
C VAL A 10 -6.66 4.14 10.30
N ASN A 11 -5.95 4.22 11.44
CA ASN A 11 -6.53 4.02 12.78
C ASN A 11 -7.37 2.74 12.87
N ASP A 12 -6.82 1.62 12.39
CA ASP A 12 -7.47 0.29 12.39
C ASP A 12 -8.76 0.18 11.55
N ARG A 13 -9.04 1.18 10.71
CA ARG A 13 -10.17 1.15 9.77
C ARG A 13 -9.67 1.12 8.34
N CYS A 14 -10.21 0.18 7.55
CA CYS A 14 -10.05 0.21 6.11
C CYS A 14 -10.81 1.43 5.57
N VAL A 15 -10.07 2.43 5.11
CA VAL A 15 -10.60 3.68 4.55
C VAL A 15 -10.93 3.51 3.08
N GLU A 16 -10.16 2.68 2.38
CA GLU A 16 -10.37 2.38 0.97
C GLU A 16 -9.84 0.98 0.64
N SER A 17 -10.64 0.18 -0.06
CA SER A 17 -10.24 -1.10 -0.64
C SER A 17 -10.36 -1.00 -2.15
N GLY A 18 -9.26 -1.16 -2.86
CA GLY A 18 -9.24 -1.17 -4.31
C GLY A 18 -9.87 -2.45 -4.88
N ILE A 19 -10.14 -2.41 -6.19
CA ILE A 19 -10.42 -3.61 -6.98
C ILE A 19 -9.10 -4.35 -7.21
N GLY A 20 -9.09 -5.69 -7.14
CA GLY A 20 -7.90 -6.46 -7.46
C GLY A 20 -7.44 -6.24 -8.91
N ILE A 21 -6.15 -6.06 -9.12
CA ILE A 21 -5.54 -5.89 -10.46
C ILE A 21 -4.52 -6.98 -10.73
N GLU A 22 -4.42 -7.42 -11.99
CA GLU A 22 -3.43 -8.41 -12.40
C GLU A 22 -2.05 -7.77 -12.54
N LEU A 23 -1.05 -8.35 -11.87
CA LEU A 23 0.34 -7.91 -11.94
C LEU A 23 1.26 -9.11 -12.18
N ALA A 24 2.46 -8.85 -12.68
CA ALA A 24 3.38 -9.91 -13.07
C ALA A 24 3.87 -10.76 -11.88
N ASN A 25 4.12 -10.12 -10.73
CA ASN A 25 4.69 -10.73 -9.53
C ASN A 25 4.60 -9.79 -8.31
N GLU A 26 5.14 -10.23 -7.18
CA GLU A 26 5.18 -9.48 -5.92
C GLU A 26 5.97 -8.17 -6.03
N SER A 27 7.09 -8.16 -6.75
CA SER A 27 7.87 -6.93 -6.97
C SER A 27 7.07 -5.87 -7.73
N ALA A 28 6.28 -6.27 -8.72
CA ALA A 28 5.36 -5.37 -9.43
C ALA A 28 4.25 -4.86 -8.50
N ALA A 29 3.73 -5.71 -7.61
CA ALA A 29 2.75 -5.30 -6.59
C ALA A 29 3.33 -4.28 -5.61
N LEU A 30 4.55 -4.48 -5.12
CA LEU A 30 5.24 -3.53 -4.26
C LEU A 30 5.51 -2.19 -4.97
N ALA A 31 5.97 -2.22 -6.23
CA ALA A 31 6.18 -0.99 -7.00
C ALA A 31 4.87 -0.20 -7.21
N GLN A 32 3.77 -0.92 -7.47
CA GLN A 32 2.45 -0.32 -7.60
C GLN A 32 1.95 0.27 -6.27
N ALA A 33 2.16 -0.43 -5.15
CA ALA A 33 1.84 0.07 -3.81
C ALA A 33 2.58 1.37 -3.49
N TRP A 34 3.88 1.42 -3.81
CA TRP A 34 4.69 2.64 -3.69
C TRP A 34 4.14 3.80 -4.52
N HIS A 35 3.70 3.51 -5.74
CA HIS A 35 3.08 4.51 -6.61
C HIS A 35 1.76 5.03 -6.01
N ILE A 36 0.86 4.12 -5.60
CA ILE A 36 -0.42 4.46 -4.96
C ILE A 36 -0.19 5.32 -3.71
N GLY A 37 0.73 4.92 -2.83
CA GLY A 37 1.02 5.68 -1.63
C GLY A 37 1.53 7.10 -1.91
N LYS A 38 2.42 7.27 -2.90
CA LYS A 38 2.88 8.61 -3.33
C LYS A 38 1.74 9.47 -3.88
N VAL A 39 0.87 8.88 -4.69
CA VAL A 39 -0.31 9.57 -5.23
C VAL A 39 -1.24 9.99 -4.10
N LEU A 40 -1.56 9.10 -3.16
CA LEU A 40 -2.37 9.40 -1.99
C LEU A 40 -1.78 10.56 -1.16
N LEU A 41 -0.48 10.54 -0.89
CA LEU A 41 0.21 11.58 -0.13
C LEU A 41 0.28 12.94 -0.86
N SER A 42 0.12 12.95 -2.18
CA SER A 42 0.13 14.19 -2.98
C SER A 42 -1.19 14.97 -2.89
N PHE A 43 -2.28 14.37 -2.40
CA PHE A 43 -3.56 15.07 -2.28
C PHE A 43 -3.57 16.05 -1.09
N PRO A 44 -3.79 17.35 -1.33
CA PRO A 44 -3.86 18.33 -0.26
C PRO A 44 -5.07 18.05 0.66
N GLY A 45 -4.87 18.19 1.98
CA GLY A 45 -5.92 18.08 3.00
C GLY A 45 -6.17 16.68 3.58
N ARG A 46 -5.54 15.62 3.05
CA ARG A 46 -5.61 14.25 3.63
C ARG A 46 -4.26 13.68 4.07
N CYS A 47 -3.19 14.43 3.84
CA CYS A 47 -1.81 14.00 4.03
C CYS A 47 -1.51 13.54 5.47
N ASP A 48 -1.97 14.27 6.50
CA ASP A 48 -1.61 13.96 7.90
C ASP A 48 -2.20 12.66 8.44
N ALA A 49 -3.47 12.37 8.12
CA ALA A 49 -4.11 11.13 8.54
C ALA A 49 -3.54 9.93 7.75
N TRP A 50 -3.32 10.11 6.46
CA TRP A 50 -2.82 9.04 5.59
C TRP A 50 -1.35 8.72 5.81
N ARG A 51 -0.52 9.68 6.27
CA ARG A 51 0.87 9.42 6.69
C ARG A 51 0.98 8.38 7.81
N LYS A 52 -0.04 8.28 8.67
CA LYS A 52 -0.12 7.28 9.74
C LYS A 52 -0.75 5.96 9.29
N GLY A 53 -1.20 5.90 8.03
CA GLY A 53 -1.83 4.74 7.46
C GLY A 53 -0.84 3.67 7.00
N VAL A 54 -1.38 2.50 6.73
CA VAL A 54 -0.67 1.36 6.15
C VAL A 54 -1.40 0.94 4.89
N LEU A 55 -0.65 0.76 3.80
CA LEU A 55 -1.15 0.17 2.57
C LEU A 55 -0.93 -1.34 2.62
N ILE A 56 -2.02 -2.09 2.68
CA ILE A 56 -2.03 -3.55 2.66
C ILE A 56 -2.16 -4.04 1.22
N ILE A 57 -1.40 -5.08 0.88
CA ILE A 57 -1.31 -5.66 -0.47
C ILE A 57 -1.61 -7.15 -0.32
N ASP A 58 -2.78 -7.59 -0.76
CA ASP A 58 -3.19 -8.99 -0.67
C ASP A 58 -3.21 -9.63 -2.06
N ALA A 59 -2.53 -10.76 -2.21
CA ALA A 59 -2.76 -11.62 -3.36
C ALA A 59 -4.14 -12.30 -3.19
N GLU A 60 -5.02 -12.22 -4.19
CA GLU A 60 -6.38 -12.78 -4.09
C GLU A 60 -6.39 -14.32 -4.02
N ASP A 61 -5.28 -14.97 -4.37
CA ASP A 61 -5.08 -16.40 -4.16
C ASP A 61 -4.66 -16.76 -2.72
N GLY A 62 -4.54 -15.75 -1.84
CA GLY A 62 -4.24 -15.89 -0.41
C GLY A 62 -2.79 -16.25 -0.10
N LYS A 63 -1.90 -16.36 -1.10
CA LYS A 63 -0.53 -16.84 -0.87
C LYS A 63 0.41 -15.81 -0.28
N ALA A 64 0.09 -14.53 -0.44
CA ALA A 64 0.95 -13.46 0.00
C ALA A 64 0.11 -12.26 0.48
N SER A 65 0.55 -11.68 1.59
CA SER A 65 0.04 -10.42 2.11
C SER A 65 1.22 -9.58 2.58
N PHE A 66 1.26 -8.33 2.16
CA PHE A 66 2.34 -7.39 2.48
C PHE A 66 1.76 -6.09 3.02
N ALA A 67 2.54 -5.39 3.84
CA ALA A 67 2.17 -4.10 4.39
C ALA A 67 3.27 -3.07 4.08
N LEU A 68 2.86 -1.87 3.67
CA LEU A 68 3.76 -0.75 3.43
C LEU A 68 3.27 0.47 4.23
N SER A 69 4.12 0.95 5.13
CA SER A 69 3.82 2.16 5.92
C SER A 69 3.82 3.38 5.01
N MET A 70 2.77 4.20 5.11
CA MET A 70 2.69 5.46 4.36
C MET A 70 3.75 6.48 4.82
N ALA A 71 4.24 6.35 6.06
CA ALA A 71 5.34 7.17 6.56
C ALA A 71 6.66 6.86 5.83
N ASP A 72 6.94 5.59 5.54
CA ASP A 72 8.14 5.18 4.81
C ASP A 72 8.08 5.69 3.36
N ILE A 73 6.89 5.62 2.75
CA ILE A 73 6.64 6.18 1.42
C ILE A 73 6.87 7.69 1.41
N ALA A 74 6.38 8.40 2.44
CA ALA A 74 6.55 9.85 2.57
C ALA A 74 8.00 10.27 2.81
N GLY A 75 8.76 9.47 3.57
CA GLY A 75 10.18 9.71 3.85
C GLY A 75 11.11 9.40 2.68
N GLY A 76 10.60 8.80 1.59
CA GLY A 76 11.42 8.33 0.46
C GLY A 76 12.40 7.22 0.85
N GLY A 77 12.26 6.67 2.06
CA GLY A 77 13.12 5.64 2.58
C GLY A 77 12.62 4.28 2.08
N LEU A 78 13.47 3.57 1.35
CA LEU A 78 13.47 2.11 1.39
C LEU A 78 14.00 1.69 2.77
N GLY A 79 13.23 2.01 3.82
CA GLY A 79 13.58 1.82 5.21
C GLY A 79 13.06 0.47 5.69
N ALA A 80 13.99 -0.46 5.82
CA ALA A 80 13.88 -1.74 6.51
C ALA A 80 12.86 -1.77 7.67
N GLY A 81 11.95 -2.75 7.63
CA GLY A 81 10.98 -2.97 8.70
C GLY A 81 10.10 -4.20 8.52
N LEU A 82 10.64 -5.31 8.01
CA LEU A 82 10.08 -6.62 8.26
C LEU A 82 10.88 -7.23 9.41
N HIS A 83 10.25 -7.33 10.57
CA HIS A 83 10.73 -8.13 11.70
C HIS A 83 9.56 -8.83 12.37
#